data_AF-A0A5E3WDV9-F1
#
_entry.id   AF-A0A5E3WDV9-F1
#
_cell.length_a   1.000
_cell.length_b   1.000
_cell.length_c   1.000
_cell.angle_alpha   90.00
_cell.angle_beta   90.00
_cell.angle_gamma   90.00
#
_symmetry.space_group_name_H-M   'P 1'
#
loop_
_entity.id
_entity.type
_entity.pdbx_description
1 polymer ?
#
loop_
_entity_poly.entity_id
_entity_poly.type
_entity_poly.pdbx_seq_one_letter_code
_entity_poly.pdbx_strand_id
1 'polypeptide(L)'
;MPYVDVHLGSDHATFFYLTNSGTGYASGIDPSKPTILFLHPDLLDTSWLGQQFGDPRLDEQFNLISFDRRNAGKTQSRFNPKLDSYTDAVDVAVLCLQLQLPPVHVLTSGPYSGDVGGRFCMLFPELAKSLTMISPGAGRNPDGATSALAEMFHLWETAPDVQTLEFSLHQIVELICGTNVNPDLADDLIAYYETNYPPVRAARLGQIADSVVNRLPLTKLELASITIPCLLIHGDNHSLWPKSKIDAMAADMVRVPDGGARVVTVKGGKGYMAIQPEFASVINRVYTQFLDRLPRHDQNLRAPPSPLSRRLRQALDDLDSLTGATDAREDDVLNSMSFSRSSFKAQQAAAKMHRRFEEKQKTAYNPLTSNGRPRQRYSERKFDHWFHVDADGMSYARRVHESRS
;
A
#
# COMPACT_ATOMS: atom_id res chain seq x y z
N MET A 1 16.62 -5.28 -16.76
CA MET A 1 15.18 -5.37 -16.38
C MET A 1 15.00 -4.60 -15.07
N PRO A 2 13.84 -3.96 -14.81
CA PRO A 2 13.66 -3.08 -13.65
C PRO A 2 13.42 -3.89 -12.36
N TYR A 3 14.43 -4.68 -12.02
CA TYR A 3 14.46 -5.51 -10.83
C TYR A 3 15.74 -5.21 -10.03
N VAL A 4 15.64 -5.36 -8.72
CA VAL A 4 16.76 -5.26 -7.79
C VAL A 4 16.78 -6.51 -6.94
N ASP A 5 17.89 -7.25 -6.98
CA ASP A 5 18.11 -8.41 -6.14
C ASP A 5 18.67 -7.98 -4.78
N VAL A 6 17.85 -8.17 -3.75
CA VAL A 6 18.19 -7.85 -2.36
C VAL A 6 18.63 -9.14 -1.68
N HIS A 7 19.92 -9.21 -1.37
CA HIS A 7 20.53 -10.29 -0.60
C HIS A 7 20.97 -9.74 0.76
N LEU A 8 20.13 -9.95 1.76
CA LEU A 8 20.40 -9.56 3.15
C LEU A 8 20.53 -10.84 3.97
N GLY A 9 21.77 -11.30 4.16
CA GLY A 9 22.05 -12.47 4.99
C GLY A 9 21.40 -13.72 4.40
N SER A 10 20.46 -14.31 5.14
CA SER A 10 19.65 -15.45 4.69
C SER A 10 18.34 -15.06 3.98
N ASP A 11 17.99 -13.77 3.99
CA ASP A 11 16.80 -13.24 3.32
C ASP A 11 17.10 -12.82 1.88
N HIS A 12 16.19 -13.19 0.99
CA HIS A 12 16.31 -12.95 -0.45
C HIS A 12 14.97 -12.56 -1.05
N ALA A 13 14.98 -11.43 -1.77
CA ALA A 13 13.85 -10.98 -2.58
C ALA A 13 14.35 -10.24 -3.83
N THR A 14 13.60 -10.39 -4.92
CA THR A 14 13.83 -9.69 -6.18
C THR A 14 12.70 -8.67 -6.35
N PHE A 15 13.00 -7.40 -6.07
CA PHE A 15 12.02 -6.32 -6.08
C PHE A 15 11.84 -5.75 -7.47
N PHE A 16 10.59 -5.64 -7.92
CA PHE A 16 10.25 -4.88 -9.12
C PHE A 16 10.14 -3.39 -8.79
N TYR A 17 10.55 -2.54 -9.71
CA TYR A 17 10.32 -1.11 -9.62
C TYR A 17 9.79 -0.51 -10.91
N LEU A 18 9.09 0.61 -10.77
CA LEU A 18 8.62 1.45 -11.87
C LEU A 18 9.30 2.81 -11.77
N THR A 19 9.72 3.37 -12.90
CA THR A 19 10.24 4.75 -12.98
C THR A 19 9.81 5.42 -14.28
N ASN A 20 9.71 6.76 -14.26
CA ASN A 20 9.46 7.55 -15.46
C ASN A 20 10.73 7.96 -16.21
N SER A 21 11.90 7.43 -15.83
CA SER A 21 13.13 7.71 -16.55
C SER A 21 13.02 7.29 -18.02
N GLY A 22 13.67 8.04 -18.92
CA GLY A 22 13.60 7.76 -20.35
C GLY A 22 14.15 6.38 -20.76
N THR A 23 14.93 5.73 -19.87
CA THR A 23 15.46 4.37 -20.08
C THR A 23 14.59 3.28 -19.43
N GLY A 24 13.64 3.66 -18.57
CA GLY A 24 12.90 2.73 -17.71
C GLY A 24 13.72 2.14 -16.56
N TYR A 25 14.92 2.68 -16.29
CA TYR A 25 15.83 2.23 -15.23
C TYR A 25 16.20 3.39 -14.29
N ALA A 26 16.46 3.08 -13.02
CA ALA A 26 16.86 4.09 -12.03
C ALA A 26 18.17 4.82 -12.40
N SER A 27 19.07 4.18 -13.15
CA SER A 27 20.28 4.81 -13.68
C SER A 27 20.03 5.91 -14.72
N GLY A 28 18.81 6.00 -15.26
CA GLY A 28 18.39 7.06 -16.19
C GLY A 28 17.69 8.24 -15.53
N ILE A 29 17.64 8.30 -14.20
CA ILE A 29 17.09 9.43 -13.43
C ILE A 29 17.82 10.73 -13.83
N ASP A 30 17.06 11.80 -14.05
CA ASP A 30 17.58 13.11 -14.43
C ASP A 30 18.11 13.86 -13.20
N PRO A 31 19.43 14.11 -13.06
CA PRO A 31 20.00 14.75 -11.89
C PRO A 31 19.60 16.24 -11.74
N SER A 32 18.88 16.82 -12.71
CA SER A 32 18.32 18.16 -12.58
C SER A 32 16.95 18.21 -11.91
N LYS A 33 16.26 17.06 -11.80
CA LYS A 33 14.90 16.94 -11.25
C LYS A 33 14.90 16.31 -9.86
N PRO A 34 14.11 16.82 -8.89
CA PRO A 34 13.94 16.16 -7.60
C PRO A 34 13.32 14.77 -7.76
N THR A 35 13.67 13.83 -6.88
CA THR A 35 13.14 12.46 -6.91
C THR A 35 11.97 12.28 -5.95
N ILE A 36 10.86 11.74 -6.45
CA ILE A 36 9.68 11.34 -5.69
C ILE A 36 9.66 9.81 -5.61
N LEU A 37 9.64 9.29 -4.39
CA LEU A 37 9.37 7.89 -4.11
C LEU A 37 7.89 7.71 -3.78
N PHE A 38 7.16 7.02 -4.65
CA PHE A 38 5.76 6.67 -4.42
C PHE A 38 5.66 5.29 -3.76
N LEU A 39 4.99 5.19 -2.61
CA LEU A 39 4.59 3.92 -2.00
C LEU A 39 3.13 3.60 -2.36
N HIS A 40 2.94 2.56 -3.17
CA HIS A 40 1.65 2.23 -3.78
C HIS A 40 0.57 1.89 -2.74
N PRO A 41 -0.73 2.02 -3.11
CA PRO A 41 -1.82 1.69 -2.21
C PRO A 41 -1.85 0.24 -1.75
N ASP A 42 -2.47 0.04 -0.60
CA ASP A 42 -2.68 -1.28 -0.02
C ASP A 42 -3.56 -2.12 -0.95
N LEU A 43 -3.35 -3.44 -0.96
CA LEU A 43 -4.02 -4.39 -1.87
C LEU A 43 -3.73 -4.16 -3.37
N LEU A 44 -3.03 -3.10 -3.75
CA LEU A 44 -2.64 -2.78 -5.12
C LEU A 44 -1.12 -2.93 -5.30
N ASP A 45 -0.62 -2.54 -6.46
CA ASP A 45 0.78 -2.55 -6.84
C ASP A 45 1.12 -1.33 -7.72
N THR A 46 2.34 -1.26 -8.25
CA THR A 46 2.80 -0.14 -9.08
C THR A 46 1.98 0.09 -10.35
N SER A 47 1.18 -0.89 -10.81
CA SER A 47 0.31 -0.71 -11.98
C SER A 47 -0.83 0.28 -11.76
N TRP A 48 -1.13 0.59 -10.50
CA TRP A 48 -2.21 1.51 -10.09
C TRP A 48 -1.77 2.97 -9.90
N LEU A 49 -0.56 3.30 -10.30
CA LEU A 49 0.02 4.65 -10.14
C LEU A 49 -0.14 5.52 -11.40
N GLY A 50 -0.96 5.09 -12.36
CA GLY A 50 -1.16 5.80 -13.63
C GLY A 50 -1.62 7.25 -13.47
N GLN A 51 -2.41 7.54 -12.43
CA GLN A 51 -2.87 8.90 -12.14
C GLN A 51 -1.75 9.85 -11.68
N GLN A 52 -0.64 9.33 -11.15
CA GLN A 52 0.50 10.14 -10.72
C GLN A 52 1.65 10.09 -11.71
N PHE A 53 1.94 8.92 -12.28
CA PHE A 53 2.95 8.77 -13.33
C PHE A 53 2.52 9.42 -14.65
N GLY A 54 1.22 9.52 -14.92
CA GLY A 54 0.69 10.18 -16.12
C GLY A 54 0.36 11.66 -15.93
N ASP A 55 0.60 12.24 -14.75
CA ASP A 55 0.30 13.66 -14.49
C ASP A 55 1.46 14.55 -14.95
N PRO A 56 1.25 15.47 -15.91
CA PRO A 56 2.34 16.32 -16.41
C PRO A 56 3.01 17.18 -15.32
N ARG A 57 2.28 17.54 -14.26
CA ARG A 57 2.84 18.33 -13.14
C ARG A 57 3.87 17.53 -12.34
N LEU A 58 3.79 16.20 -12.38
CA LEU A 58 4.71 15.29 -11.71
C LEU A 58 5.75 14.75 -12.69
N ASP A 59 5.31 14.17 -13.80
CA ASP A 59 6.16 13.48 -14.77
C ASP A 59 7.22 14.41 -15.41
N GLU A 60 6.83 15.64 -15.75
CA GLU A 60 7.74 16.58 -16.41
C GLU A 60 8.76 17.19 -15.44
N GLN A 61 8.40 17.33 -14.16
CA GLN A 61 9.17 18.12 -13.18
C GLN A 61 9.99 17.27 -12.20
N PHE A 62 9.66 15.99 -12.06
CA PHE A 62 10.25 15.11 -11.06
C PHE A 62 10.70 13.79 -11.68
N ASN A 63 11.70 13.17 -11.06
CA ASN A 63 11.95 11.74 -11.24
C ASN A 63 10.97 10.97 -10.36
N LEU A 64 10.19 10.08 -10.95
CA LEU A 64 9.25 9.23 -10.25
C LEU A 64 9.85 7.83 -10.13
N ILE A 65 9.77 7.26 -8.92
CA ILE A 65 10.12 5.87 -8.68
C ILE A 65 9.14 5.24 -7.69
N SER A 66 8.82 3.97 -7.89
CA SER A 66 8.00 3.19 -6.97
C SER A 66 8.43 1.73 -6.98
N PHE A 67 8.26 1.05 -5.86
CA PHE A 67 8.64 -0.36 -5.67
C PHE A 67 7.38 -1.19 -5.41
N ASP A 68 7.27 -2.34 -6.05
CA ASP A 68 6.28 -3.34 -5.63
C ASP A 68 6.76 -3.95 -4.30
N ARG A 69 5.90 -3.95 -3.28
CA ARG A 69 6.19 -4.60 -1.99
C ARG A 69 6.40 -6.11 -2.17
N ARG A 70 6.98 -6.77 -1.16
CA ARG A 70 7.25 -8.23 -1.16
C ARG A 70 6.04 -9.08 -1.57
N ASN A 71 4.87 -8.73 -1.08
CA ASN A 71 3.63 -9.46 -1.34
C ASN A 71 2.81 -8.92 -2.53
N ALA A 72 3.28 -7.89 -3.23
CA ALA A 72 2.52 -7.17 -4.27
C ALA A 72 3.16 -7.26 -5.67
N GLY A 73 2.33 -7.11 -6.70
CA GLY A 73 2.74 -7.02 -8.10
C GLY A 73 3.75 -8.06 -8.56
N LYS A 74 4.82 -7.57 -9.19
CA LYS A 74 5.85 -8.36 -9.89
C LYS A 74 7.06 -8.69 -9.01
N THR A 75 7.13 -8.18 -7.78
CA THR A 75 8.16 -8.55 -6.81
C THR A 75 8.05 -10.03 -6.48
N GLN A 76 9.22 -10.68 -6.35
CA GLN A 76 9.35 -12.09 -5.99
C GLN A 76 10.01 -12.19 -4.63
N SER A 77 9.29 -12.76 -3.65
CA SER A 77 9.83 -13.04 -2.33
C SER A 77 9.26 -14.33 -1.78
N ARG A 78 9.97 -14.92 -0.80
CA ARG A 78 9.41 -16.01 0.00
C ARG A 78 8.46 -15.46 1.06
N PHE A 79 7.53 -16.30 1.50
CA PHE A 79 6.73 -15.99 2.68
C PHE A 79 7.63 -15.79 3.90
N ASN A 80 7.34 -14.76 4.69
CA ASN A 80 7.94 -14.56 5.99
C ASN A 80 6.89 -14.06 6.99
N PRO A 81 6.66 -14.76 8.12
CA PRO A 81 5.68 -14.32 9.12
C PRO A 81 6.12 -13.08 9.90
N LYS A 82 7.37 -12.65 9.76
CA LYS A 82 7.90 -11.39 10.33
C LYS A 82 7.58 -10.18 9.43
N LEU A 83 6.97 -10.36 8.26
CA LEU A 83 6.66 -9.25 7.37
C LEU A 83 5.68 -8.27 8.03
N ASP A 84 6.12 -7.03 8.20
CA ASP A 84 5.30 -5.91 8.63
C ASP A 84 5.82 -4.58 8.07
N SER A 85 5.14 -3.49 8.42
CA SER A 85 5.47 -2.14 7.94
C SER A 85 6.85 -1.62 8.36
N TYR A 86 7.49 -2.20 9.39
CA TYR A 86 8.89 -1.88 9.72
C TYR A 86 9.83 -2.57 8.76
N THR A 87 9.58 -3.85 8.48
CA THR A 87 10.39 -4.60 7.50
C THR A 87 10.29 -4.01 6.10
N ASP A 88 9.10 -3.59 5.67
CA ASP A 88 8.88 -2.91 4.39
C ASP A 88 9.61 -1.56 4.31
N ALA A 89 9.66 -0.80 5.41
CA ALA A 89 10.38 0.48 5.47
C ALA A 89 11.90 0.28 5.29
N VAL A 90 12.43 -0.82 5.81
CA VAL A 90 13.85 -1.19 5.64
C VAL A 90 14.12 -1.65 4.22
N ASP A 91 13.23 -2.44 3.62
CA ASP A 91 13.36 -2.83 2.21
C ASP A 91 13.40 -1.59 1.31
N VAL A 92 12.53 -0.61 1.54
CA VAL A 92 12.56 0.67 0.83
C VAL A 92 13.92 1.37 0.97
N ALA A 93 14.47 1.45 2.18
CA ALA A 93 15.78 2.06 2.40
C ALA A 93 16.90 1.30 1.69
N VAL A 94 16.89 -0.03 1.74
CA VAL A 94 17.85 -0.89 1.06
C VAL A 94 17.79 -0.66 -0.45
N LEU A 95 16.59 -0.59 -1.03
CA LEU A 95 16.38 -0.32 -2.45
C LEU A 95 16.90 1.07 -2.84
N CYS A 96 16.59 2.10 -2.05
CA CYS A 96 17.14 3.44 -2.28
C CYS A 96 18.67 3.44 -2.27
N LEU A 97 19.30 2.74 -1.33
CA LEU A 97 20.75 2.66 -1.19
C LEU A 97 21.40 1.83 -2.31
N GLN A 98 20.81 0.70 -2.70
CA GLN A 98 21.31 -0.15 -3.78
C GLN A 98 21.20 0.51 -5.15
N LEU A 99 20.11 1.24 -5.39
CA LEU A 99 19.91 2.03 -6.60
C LEU A 99 20.65 3.39 -6.56
N GLN A 100 21.31 3.71 -5.43
CA GLN A 100 22.05 4.95 -5.20
C GLN A 100 21.19 6.21 -5.43
N LEU A 101 19.90 6.12 -5.09
CA LEU A 101 18.97 7.22 -5.25
C LEU A 101 19.43 8.42 -4.41
N PRO A 102 19.23 9.66 -4.88
CA PRO A 102 19.35 10.81 -4.02
C PRO A 102 18.26 10.75 -2.93
N PRO A 103 18.39 11.53 -1.84
CA PRO A 103 17.29 11.66 -0.89
C PRO A 103 15.98 12.06 -1.57
N VAL A 104 14.89 11.36 -1.24
CA VAL A 104 13.62 11.41 -1.98
C VAL A 104 12.54 12.18 -1.24
N HIS A 105 11.58 12.73 -1.98
CA HIS A 105 10.29 13.14 -1.44
C HIS A 105 9.36 11.92 -1.41
N VAL A 106 8.97 11.49 -0.22
CA VAL A 106 8.13 10.29 -0.04
C VAL A 106 6.67 10.66 -0.21
N LEU A 107 5.98 9.97 -1.10
CA LEU A 107 4.54 10.07 -1.30
C LEU A 107 3.90 8.70 -1.02
N THR A 108 2.94 8.64 -0.11
CA THR A 108 2.25 7.39 0.24
C THR A 108 0.76 7.49 -0.07
N SER A 109 0.13 6.36 -0.36
CA SER A 109 -1.33 6.29 -0.54
C SER A 109 -1.95 5.17 0.27
N GLY A 110 -2.86 5.50 1.17
CA GLY A 110 -3.53 4.54 2.04
C GLY A 110 -2.84 4.32 3.39
N PRO A 111 -3.49 3.57 4.29
CA PRO A 111 -3.10 3.47 5.67
C PRO A 111 -1.78 2.72 5.88
N TYR A 112 -1.58 1.56 5.26
CA TYR A 112 -0.37 0.77 5.48
C TYR A 112 0.84 1.36 4.76
N SER A 113 0.68 1.88 3.53
CA SER A 113 1.79 2.61 2.89
C SER A 113 2.20 3.88 3.65
N GLY A 114 1.26 4.59 4.30
CA GLY A 114 1.55 5.72 5.19
C GLY A 114 2.37 5.30 6.42
N ASP A 115 2.01 4.16 7.00
CA ASP A 115 2.75 3.50 8.09
C ASP A 115 4.18 3.12 7.67
N VAL A 116 4.38 2.61 6.45
CA VAL A 116 5.71 2.32 5.88
C VAL A 116 6.51 3.61 5.65
N GLY A 117 5.92 4.62 5.03
CA GLY A 117 6.59 5.89 4.75
C GLY A 117 6.98 6.65 6.01
N GLY A 118 6.13 6.67 7.05
CA GLY A 118 6.47 7.25 8.34
C GLY A 118 7.66 6.55 9.01
N ARG A 119 7.67 5.21 9.00
CA ARG A 119 8.79 4.42 9.54
C ARG A 119 10.07 4.60 8.75
N PHE A 120 9.98 4.70 7.42
CA PHE A 120 11.13 5.00 6.58
C PHE A 120 11.73 6.36 6.93
N CYS A 121 10.92 7.40 7.03
CA CYS A 121 11.38 8.75 7.38
C CYS A 121 11.92 8.85 8.82
N MET A 122 11.41 8.04 9.74
CA MET A 122 11.91 7.94 11.11
C MET A 122 13.25 7.20 11.20
N LEU A 123 13.36 6.04 10.57
CA LEU A 123 14.52 5.17 10.67
C LEU A 123 15.66 5.58 9.73
N PHE A 124 15.34 6.24 8.62
CA PHE A 124 16.27 6.66 7.56
C PHE A 124 16.07 8.14 7.16
N PRO A 125 16.09 9.09 8.11
CA PRO A 125 15.77 10.49 7.85
C PRO A 125 16.71 11.14 6.82
N GLU A 126 17.93 10.65 6.67
CA GLU A 126 18.89 11.15 5.68
C GLU A 126 18.51 10.82 4.23
N LEU A 127 17.66 9.80 4.03
CA LEU A 127 17.16 9.38 2.71
C LEU A 127 15.86 10.07 2.32
N ALA A 128 15.25 10.86 3.22
CA ALA A 128 13.96 11.51 3.00
C ALA A 128 14.06 13.04 3.09
N LYS A 129 13.40 13.75 2.18
CA LYS A 129 13.32 15.22 2.16
C LYS A 129 11.97 15.78 2.57
N SER A 130 10.92 15.01 2.37
CA SER A 130 9.58 15.29 2.89
C SER A 130 8.75 14.02 2.91
N LEU A 131 7.66 14.04 3.67
CA LEU A 131 6.67 12.96 3.70
C LEU A 131 5.28 13.52 3.39
N THR A 132 4.66 13.03 2.32
CA THR A 132 3.26 13.29 2.02
C THR A 132 2.46 12.00 2.14
N MET A 133 1.42 12.00 2.97
CA MET A 133 0.53 10.86 3.13
C MET A 133 -0.86 11.17 2.59
N ILE A 134 -1.33 10.37 1.63
CA ILE A 134 -2.69 10.45 1.08
C ILE A 134 -3.55 9.40 1.79
N SER A 135 -4.64 9.83 2.42
CA SER A 135 -5.55 8.96 3.19
C SER A 135 -4.82 8.07 4.24
N PRO A 136 -3.99 8.63 5.14
CA PRO A 136 -3.29 7.84 6.14
C PRO A 136 -4.24 7.22 7.18
N GLY A 137 -3.84 6.08 7.74
CA GLY A 137 -4.58 5.39 8.77
C GLY A 137 -4.23 5.87 10.17
N ALA A 138 -5.01 6.79 10.73
CA ALA A 138 -4.77 7.31 12.07
C ALA A 138 -5.24 6.36 13.18
N GLY A 139 -4.28 5.74 13.87
CA GLY A 139 -4.51 4.84 15.00
C GLY A 139 -5.06 3.47 14.59
N ARG A 140 -5.42 2.66 15.59
CA ARG A 140 -5.91 1.28 15.37
C ARG A 140 -7.35 1.30 14.85
N ASN A 141 -7.68 0.33 14.01
CA ASN A 141 -9.05 0.09 13.58
C ASN A 141 -9.90 -0.36 14.79
N PRO A 142 -11.18 0.03 14.86
CA PRO A 142 -12.10 -0.57 15.84
C PRO A 142 -12.13 -2.10 15.72
N ASP A 143 -12.29 -2.81 16.83
CA ASP A 143 -12.26 -4.29 16.81
C ASP A 143 -13.34 -4.86 15.87
N GLY A 144 -14.55 -4.29 15.86
CA GLY A 144 -15.61 -4.68 14.93
C GLY A 144 -15.22 -4.52 13.45
N ALA A 145 -14.50 -3.44 13.10
CA ALA A 145 -13.99 -3.24 11.75
C ALA A 145 -12.89 -4.25 11.41
N THR A 146 -12.02 -4.57 12.38
CA THR A 146 -10.96 -5.57 12.21
C THR A 146 -11.54 -6.96 11.96
N SER A 147 -12.57 -7.36 12.72
CA SER A 147 -13.27 -8.62 12.52
C SER A 147 -13.96 -8.69 11.15
N ALA A 148 -14.64 -7.61 10.73
CA ALA A 148 -15.28 -7.53 9.42
C ALA A 148 -14.24 -7.65 8.28
N LEU A 149 -13.09 -7.00 8.41
CA LEU A 149 -11.97 -7.13 7.46
C LEU A 149 -11.48 -8.58 7.37
N ALA A 150 -11.25 -9.22 8.52
CA ALA A 150 -10.81 -10.62 8.54
C ALA A 150 -11.85 -11.56 7.89
N GLU A 151 -13.14 -11.32 8.09
CA GLU A 151 -14.21 -12.08 7.45
C GLU A 151 -14.26 -11.86 5.94
N MET A 152 -14.15 -10.61 5.46
CA MET A 152 -14.09 -10.29 4.03
C MET A 152 -12.93 -11.00 3.33
N PHE A 153 -11.73 -10.95 3.91
CA PHE A 153 -10.57 -11.67 3.39
C PHE A 153 -10.78 -13.17 3.41
N HIS A 154 -11.34 -13.72 4.50
CA HIS A 154 -11.60 -15.15 4.57
C HIS A 154 -12.57 -15.62 3.47
N LEU A 155 -13.62 -14.84 3.21
CA LEU A 155 -14.58 -15.14 2.15
C LEU A 155 -13.93 -15.08 0.76
N TRP A 156 -13.08 -14.08 0.51
CA TRP A 156 -12.31 -13.98 -0.73
C TRP A 156 -11.38 -15.18 -0.92
N GLU A 157 -10.57 -15.50 0.08
CA GLU A 157 -9.59 -16.59 0.04
C GLU A 157 -10.22 -17.98 -0.16
N THR A 158 -11.47 -18.14 0.27
CA THR A 158 -12.17 -19.44 0.29
C THR A 158 -13.40 -19.49 -0.62
N ALA A 159 -13.59 -18.48 -1.48
CA ALA A 159 -14.73 -18.40 -2.38
C ALA A 159 -14.87 -19.69 -3.22
N PRO A 160 -16.02 -20.39 -3.16
CA PRO A 160 -16.23 -21.64 -3.89
C PRO A 160 -16.60 -21.42 -5.37
N ASP A 161 -17.09 -20.23 -5.70
CA ASP A 161 -17.60 -19.85 -7.02
C ASP A 161 -17.39 -18.37 -7.30
N VAL A 162 -17.72 -17.97 -8.54
CA VAL A 162 -17.59 -16.58 -8.98
C VAL A 162 -18.54 -15.65 -8.22
N GLN A 163 -19.76 -16.12 -7.89
CA GLN A 163 -20.77 -15.34 -7.16
C GLN A 163 -20.22 -14.81 -5.84
N THR A 164 -19.70 -15.73 -5.06
CA THR A 164 -19.11 -15.49 -3.74
C THR A 164 -17.85 -14.64 -3.84
N LEU A 165 -16.99 -14.93 -4.82
CA LEU A 165 -15.75 -14.19 -5.04
C LEU A 165 -16.05 -12.72 -5.33
N GLU A 166 -16.80 -12.42 -6.39
CA GLU A 166 -17.10 -11.04 -6.77
C GLU A 166 -17.89 -10.30 -5.69
N PHE A 167 -18.74 -10.99 -4.91
CA PHE A 167 -19.41 -10.37 -3.74
C PHE A 167 -18.40 -9.94 -2.68
N SER A 168 -17.43 -10.79 -2.34
CA SER A 168 -16.36 -10.43 -1.40
C SER A 168 -15.47 -9.31 -1.94
N LEU A 169 -15.13 -9.35 -3.24
CA LEU A 169 -14.32 -8.33 -3.90
C LEU A 169 -15.01 -6.98 -3.93
N HIS A 170 -16.32 -6.95 -4.17
CA HIS A 170 -17.09 -5.71 -4.14
C HIS A 170 -17.04 -5.05 -2.76
N GLN A 171 -17.16 -5.82 -1.68
CA GLN A 171 -17.01 -5.28 -0.32
C GLN A 171 -15.60 -4.71 -0.07
N ILE A 172 -14.56 -5.36 -0.60
CA ILE A 172 -13.18 -4.83 -0.56
C ILE A 172 -13.06 -3.54 -1.38
N VAL A 173 -13.70 -3.44 -2.54
CA VAL A 173 -13.73 -2.21 -3.34
C VAL A 173 -14.43 -1.08 -2.58
N GLU A 174 -15.56 -1.35 -1.93
CA GLU A 174 -16.26 -0.34 -1.11
C GLU A 174 -15.44 0.09 0.11
N LEU A 175 -14.68 -0.82 0.72
CA LEU A 175 -13.74 -0.48 1.76
C LEU A 175 -12.65 0.49 1.25
N ILE A 176 -12.10 0.20 0.07
CA ILE A 176 -10.98 0.94 -0.52
C ILE A 176 -11.43 2.27 -1.11
N CYS A 177 -12.54 2.33 -1.82
CA CYS A 177 -12.99 3.53 -2.55
C CYS A 177 -14.13 4.27 -1.84
N GLY A 178 -14.69 3.70 -0.77
CA GLY A 178 -15.96 4.13 -0.20
C GLY A 178 -17.16 3.66 -1.01
N THR A 179 -18.37 3.90 -0.48
CA THR A 179 -19.63 3.57 -1.14
C THR A 179 -19.83 4.39 -2.42
N ASN A 180 -20.61 3.90 -3.38
CA ASN A 180 -20.85 4.54 -4.68
C ASN A 180 -19.54 4.80 -5.44
N VAL A 181 -18.69 3.77 -5.53
CA VAL A 181 -17.50 3.78 -6.40
C VAL A 181 -17.93 3.92 -7.87
N ASN A 182 -17.11 4.59 -8.68
CA ASN A 182 -17.32 4.62 -10.13
C ASN A 182 -17.38 3.17 -10.68
N PRO A 183 -18.41 2.79 -11.46
CA PRO A 183 -18.56 1.42 -11.95
C PRO A 183 -17.37 0.90 -12.75
N ASP A 184 -16.74 1.73 -13.58
CA ASP A 184 -15.58 1.32 -14.38
C ASP A 184 -14.37 1.05 -13.48
N LEU A 185 -14.14 1.90 -12.48
CA LEU A 185 -13.09 1.68 -11.49
C LEU A 185 -13.34 0.42 -10.66
N ALA A 186 -14.60 0.14 -10.32
CA ALA A 186 -14.97 -1.08 -9.61
C ALA A 186 -14.71 -2.33 -10.46
N ASP A 187 -15.08 -2.31 -11.74
CA ASP A 187 -14.79 -3.39 -12.69
C ASP A 187 -13.28 -3.62 -12.81
N ASP A 188 -12.48 -2.56 -12.96
CA ASP A 188 -11.02 -2.65 -13.08
C ASP A 188 -10.37 -3.23 -11.81
N LEU A 189 -10.82 -2.79 -10.63
CA LEU A 189 -10.31 -3.30 -9.35
C LEU A 189 -10.66 -4.77 -9.15
N ILE A 190 -11.91 -5.15 -9.42
CA ILE A 190 -12.36 -6.54 -9.30
C ILE A 190 -11.59 -7.43 -10.27
N ALA A 191 -11.47 -7.03 -11.53
CA ALA A 191 -10.70 -7.76 -12.53
C ALA A 191 -9.22 -7.92 -12.12
N TYR A 192 -8.61 -6.87 -11.56
CA TYR A 192 -7.26 -6.92 -11.03
C TYR A 192 -7.13 -7.91 -9.86
N TYR A 193 -8.09 -7.93 -8.94
CA TYR A 193 -8.10 -8.84 -7.80
C TYR A 193 -8.30 -10.30 -8.21
N GLU A 194 -9.22 -10.58 -9.13
CA GLU A 194 -9.42 -11.92 -9.69
C GLU A 194 -8.17 -12.43 -10.42
N THR A 195 -7.42 -11.54 -11.04
CA THR A 195 -6.20 -11.89 -11.77
C THR A 195 -5.01 -12.11 -10.84
N ASN A 196 -4.79 -11.19 -9.89
CA ASN A 196 -3.57 -11.15 -9.10
C ASN A 196 -3.66 -11.94 -7.80
N TYR A 197 -4.83 -11.95 -7.18
CA TYR A 197 -5.10 -12.61 -5.90
C TYR A 197 -6.36 -13.51 -5.93
N PRO A 198 -6.53 -14.40 -6.92
CA PRO A 198 -7.61 -15.38 -6.90
C PRO A 198 -7.46 -16.37 -5.74
N PRO A 199 -8.51 -17.15 -5.39
CA PRO A 199 -8.44 -18.19 -4.36
C PRO A 199 -7.32 -19.23 -4.60
N VAL A 200 -6.97 -19.53 -5.85
CA VAL A 200 -5.79 -20.38 -6.18
C VAL A 200 -4.43 -19.78 -5.79
N ARG A 201 -4.41 -18.53 -5.32
CA ARG A 201 -3.26 -17.82 -4.72
C ARG A 201 -3.56 -17.39 -3.28
N ALA A 202 -4.45 -18.08 -2.57
CA ALA A 202 -4.85 -17.74 -1.20
C ALA A 202 -3.65 -17.56 -0.24
N ALA A 203 -2.55 -18.31 -0.41
CA ALA A 203 -1.38 -18.17 0.46
C ALA A 203 -0.65 -16.82 0.29
N ARG A 204 -0.75 -16.20 -0.90
CA ARG A 204 -0.25 -14.83 -1.16
C ARG A 204 -1.25 -13.79 -0.66
N LEU A 205 -2.54 -13.99 -0.93
CA LEU A 205 -3.60 -13.11 -0.43
C LEU A 205 -3.58 -13.02 1.10
N GLY A 206 -3.42 -14.16 1.80
CA GLY A 206 -3.36 -14.20 3.25
C GLY A 206 -2.20 -13.42 3.86
N GLN A 207 -1.08 -13.26 3.13
CA GLN A 207 0.02 -12.38 3.57
C GLN A 207 -0.37 -10.91 3.48
N ILE A 208 -1.08 -10.53 2.42
CA ILE A 208 -1.57 -9.16 2.27
C ILE A 208 -2.66 -8.89 3.32
N ALA A 209 -3.59 -9.83 3.50
CA ALA A 209 -4.64 -9.75 4.52
C ALA A 209 -4.05 -9.58 5.92
N ASP A 210 -3.02 -10.36 6.27
CA ASP A 210 -2.32 -10.24 7.55
C ASP A 210 -1.75 -8.82 7.77
N SER A 211 -1.12 -8.25 6.74
CA SER A 211 -0.58 -6.88 6.79
C SER A 211 -1.65 -5.81 7.02
N VAL A 212 -2.86 -6.01 6.50
CA VAL A 212 -3.99 -5.07 6.62
C VAL A 212 -4.71 -5.25 7.96
N VAL A 213 -5.01 -6.50 8.35
CA VAL A 213 -5.78 -6.83 9.55
C VAL A 213 -4.95 -6.61 10.82
N ASN A 214 -3.69 -7.03 10.81
CA ASN A 214 -2.77 -6.90 11.94
C ASN A 214 -1.90 -5.65 11.85
N ARG A 215 -2.33 -4.64 11.07
CA ARG A 215 -1.63 -3.37 10.90
C ARG A 215 -1.31 -2.72 12.25
N LEU A 216 -0.03 -2.39 12.43
CA LEU A 216 0.46 -1.60 13.56
C LEU A 216 0.51 -0.12 13.16
N PRO A 217 -0.42 0.73 13.64
CA PRO A 217 -0.38 2.15 13.33
C PRO A 217 0.87 2.80 13.93
N LEU A 218 1.35 3.88 13.31
CA LEU A 218 2.36 4.76 13.91
C LEU A 218 1.91 5.24 15.30
N THR A 219 2.79 5.05 16.28
CA THR A 219 2.61 5.54 17.65
C THR A 219 2.92 7.03 17.75
N LYS A 220 2.49 7.66 18.84
CA LYS A 220 2.79 9.08 19.11
C LYS A 220 4.30 9.36 19.14
N LEU A 221 5.08 8.46 19.72
CA LEU A 221 6.53 8.61 19.83
C LEU A 221 7.20 8.52 18.46
N GLU A 222 6.74 7.62 17.60
CA GLU A 222 7.22 7.49 16.22
C GLU A 222 6.84 8.74 15.40
N LEU A 223 5.59 9.20 15.47
CA LEU A 223 5.15 10.44 14.81
C LEU A 223 5.97 11.64 15.27
N ALA A 224 6.18 11.77 16.58
CA ALA A 224 6.99 12.83 17.17
C ALA A 224 8.46 12.75 16.74
N SER A 225 8.94 11.63 16.19
CA SER A 225 10.31 11.45 15.74
C SER A 225 10.61 11.89 14.33
N ILE A 226 9.58 12.17 13.53
CA ILE A 226 9.74 12.66 12.17
C ILE A 226 10.14 14.14 12.21
N THR A 227 11.26 14.47 11.56
CA THR A 227 11.90 15.81 11.58
C THR A 227 11.89 16.52 10.24
N ILE A 228 11.33 15.91 9.20
CA ILE A 228 11.24 16.46 7.84
C ILE A 228 9.86 17.10 7.61
N PRO A 229 9.72 18.01 6.62
CA PRO A 229 8.42 18.57 6.24
C PRO A 229 7.37 17.50 5.93
N CYS A 230 6.19 17.63 6.52
CA CYS A 230 5.09 16.67 6.37
C CYS A 230 3.79 17.31 5.87
N LEU A 231 3.11 16.61 4.97
CA LEU A 231 1.79 16.95 4.45
C LEU A 231 0.85 15.74 4.56
N LEU A 232 -0.32 15.91 5.16
CA LEU A 232 -1.38 14.92 5.18
C LEU A 232 -2.51 15.39 4.26
N ILE A 233 -2.87 14.60 3.26
CA ILE A 233 -3.99 14.86 2.35
C ILE A 233 -5.09 13.86 2.68
N HIS A 234 -6.25 14.33 3.15
CA HIS A 234 -7.32 13.46 3.64
C HIS A 234 -8.70 13.90 3.17
N GLY A 235 -9.59 12.94 2.95
CA GLY A 235 -10.98 13.20 2.59
C GLY A 235 -11.83 13.57 3.79
N ASP A 236 -12.81 14.46 3.62
CA ASP A 236 -13.79 14.75 4.69
C ASP A 236 -14.88 13.69 4.86
N ASN A 237 -15.02 12.75 3.92
CA ASN A 237 -16.02 11.69 3.92
C ASN A 237 -15.39 10.27 4.07
N HIS A 238 -14.34 10.15 4.89
CA HIS A 238 -13.69 8.87 5.14
C HIS A 238 -14.34 8.13 6.33
N SER A 239 -14.80 6.89 6.10
CA SER A 239 -15.56 6.09 7.08
C SER A 239 -14.72 5.60 8.28
N LEU A 240 -13.53 5.06 8.03
CA LEU A 240 -12.69 4.46 9.09
C LEU A 240 -11.88 5.46 9.92
N TRP A 241 -11.33 6.49 9.26
CA TRP A 241 -10.49 7.50 9.89
C TRP A 241 -11.11 8.88 9.69
N PRO A 242 -11.98 9.34 10.62
CA PRO A 242 -12.55 10.67 10.53
C PRO A 242 -11.44 11.73 10.61
N LYS A 243 -11.68 12.91 10.03
CA LYS A 243 -10.72 14.01 9.96
C LYS A 243 -10.10 14.36 11.32
N SER A 244 -10.88 14.32 12.40
CA SER A 244 -10.39 14.62 13.76
C SER A 244 -9.23 13.71 14.20
N LYS A 245 -9.19 12.45 13.77
CA LYS A 245 -8.06 11.55 14.06
C LYS A 245 -6.82 11.92 13.25
N ILE A 246 -7.00 12.42 12.03
CA ILE A 246 -5.90 12.89 11.17
C ILE A 246 -5.32 14.19 11.71
N ASP A 247 -6.16 15.09 12.19
CA ASP A 247 -5.73 16.32 12.87
C ASP A 247 -4.92 15.99 14.13
N ALA A 248 -5.36 14.99 14.92
CA ALA A 248 -4.62 14.52 16.09
C ALA A 248 -3.27 13.88 15.69
N MET A 249 -3.24 13.06 14.64
CA MET A 249 -2.00 12.48 14.11
C MET A 249 -1.02 13.57 13.66
N ALA A 250 -1.49 14.62 12.99
CA ALA A 250 -0.67 15.76 12.59
C ALA A 250 -0.11 16.53 13.80
N ALA A 251 -0.90 16.70 14.85
CA ALA A 251 -0.48 17.34 16.09
C ALA A 251 0.57 16.53 16.86
N ASP A 252 0.54 15.19 16.75
CA ASP A 252 1.55 14.31 17.36
C ASP A 252 2.91 14.39 16.61
N MET A 253 2.97 14.94 15.39
CA MET A 253 4.21 15.16 14.62
C MET A 253 4.96 16.44 15.07
N VAL A 254 5.26 16.54 16.36
CA VAL A 254 5.73 17.78 17.02
C VAL A 254 7.11 18.29 16.58
N ARG A 255 7.95 17.45 15.95
CA ARG A 255 9.29 17.81 15.46
C ARG A 255 9.33 18.17 13.98
N VAL A 256 8.20 18.10 13.28
CA VAL A 256 8.10 18.57 11.89
C VAL A 256 8.33 20.09 11.86
N PRO A 257 9.08 20.61 10.87
CA PRO A 257 9.30 22.05 10.71
C PRO A 257 7.97 22.82 10.68
N ASP A 258 8.00 24.08 11.13
CA ASP A 258 6.82 24.96 11.23
C ASP A 258 5.74 24.50 12.24
N GLY A 259 6.10 23.61 13.17
CA GLY A 259 5.27 23.29 14.35
C GLY A 259 4.24 22.17 14.15
N GLY A 260 4.37 21.36 13.10
CA GLY A 260 3.53 20.18 12.88
C GLY A 260 3.29 19.87 11.41
N ALA A 261 2.70 18.72 11.12
CA ALA A 261 2.32 18.37 9.75
C ALA A 261 1.14 19.22 9.27
N ARG A 262 1.20 19.67 8.01
CA ARG A 262 0.09 20.38 7.39
C ARG A 262 -0.99 19.39 6.98
N VAL A 263 -2.25 19.66 7.33
CA VAL A 263 -3.40 18.86 6.87
C VAL A 263 -4.14 19.61 5.76
N VAL A 264 -4.38 18.95 4.63
CA VAL A 264 -5.24 19.44 3.54
C VAL A 264 -6.42 18.50 3.37
N THR A 265 -7.61 19.07 3.43
CA THR A 265 -8.86 18.31 3.27
C THR A 265 -9.37 18.37 1.84
N VAL A 266 -9.63 17.21 1.24
CA VAL A 266 -10.28 17.07 -0.06
C VAL A 266 -11.78 16.88 0.15
N LYS A 267 -12.57 17.86 -0.32
CA LYS A 267 -14.03 17.82 -0.18
C LYS A 267 -14.64 16.65 -0.94
N GLY A 268 -15.52 15.91 -0.29
CA GLY A 268 -16.13 14.68 -0.80
C GLY A 268 -15.15 13.49 -0.87
N GLY A 269 -13.89 13.69 -0.50
CA GLY A 269 -12.85 12.67 -0.57
C GLY A 269 -13.17 11.49 0.35
N LYS A 270 -12.96 10.28 -0.16
CA LYS A 270 -13.28 9.01 0.50
C LYS A 270 -12.26 7.94 0.10
N GLY A 271 -12.02 6.97 0.97
CA GLY A 271 -11.16 5.83 0.68
C GLY A 271 -9.74 6.22 0.21
N TYR A 272 -9.19 5.45 -0.72
CA TYR A 272 -7.90 5.66 -1.36
C TYR A 272 -8.08 6.65 -2.50
N MET A 273 -7.94 7.93 -2.18
CA MET A 273 -8.22 9.01 -3.12
C MET A 273 -7.21 9.06 -4.29
N ALA A 274 -6.02 8.48 -4.14
CA ALA A 274 -4.97 8.54 -5.16
C ALA A 274 -5.34 7.77 -6.45
N ILE A 275 -6.14 6.72 -6.34
CA ILE A 275 -6.56 5.88 -7.50
C ILE A 275 -7.89 6.33 -8.11
N GLN A 276 -8.60 7.24 -7.45
CA GLN A 276 -9.88 7.76 -7.89
C GLN A 276 -9.65 9.01 -8.75
N PRO A 277 -9.93 8.98 -10.07
CA PRO A 277 -9.60 10.06 -10.99
C PRO A 277 -10.15 11.44 -10.57
N GLU A 278 -11.33 11.46 -9.95
CA GLU A 278 -12.00 12.67 -9.47
C GLU A 278 -11.22 13.41 -8.37
N PHE A 279 -10.40 12.70 -7.60
CA PHE A 279 -9.60 13.28 -6.51
C PHE A 279 -8.12 13.41 -6.88
N ALA A 280 -7.60 12.50 -7.72
CA ALA A 280 -6.18 12.42 -8.04
C ALA A 280 -5.61 13.74 -8.57
N SER A 281 -6.32 14.44 -9.46
CA SER A 281 -5.85 15.72 -10.00
C SER A 281 -5.73 16.83 -8.94
N VAL A 282 -6.62 16.84 -7.94
CA VAL A 282 -6.55 17.79 -6.82
C VAL A 282 -5.38 17.44 -5.91
N ILE A 283 -5.18 16.15 -5.63
CA ILE A 283 -4.06 15.64 -4.81
C ILE A 283 -2.73 16.02 -5.45
N ASN A 284 -2.55 15.73 -6.74
CA ASN A 284 -1.30 16.03 -7.46
C ASN A 284 -1.02 17.53 -7.48
N ARG A 285 -2.04 18.38 -7.62
CA ARG A 285 -1.90 19.85 -7.51
C ARG A 285 -1.43 20.28 -6.12
N VAL A 286 -2.07 19.77 -5.07
CA VAL A 286 -1.75 20.12 -3.68
C VAL A 286 -0.33 19.67 -3.34
N TYR A 287 0.04 18.47 -3.79
CA TYR A 287 1.36 17.91 -3.55
C TYR A 287 2.46 18.68 -4.27
N THR A 288 2.30 19.00 -5.55
CA THR A 288 3.26 19.83 -6.31
C THR A 288 3.42 21.21 -5.69
N GLN A 289 2.32 21.88 -5.31
CA GLN A 289 2.37 23.16 -4.58
C GLN A 289 3.07 23.08 -3.23
N PHE A 290 3.08 21.92 -2.58
CA PHE A 290 3.84 21.69 -1.36
C PHE A 290 5.33 21.55 -1.67
N LEU A 291 5.69 20.73 -2.67
CA LEU A 291 7.08 20.55 -3.10
C LEU A 291 7.73 21.84 -3.62
N ASP A 292 6.98 22.68 -4.33
CA ASP A 292 7.46 23.98 -4.85
C ASP A 292 7.95 24.94 -3.75
N ARG A 293 7.51 24.74 -2.51
CA ARG A 293 7.88 25.55 -1.35
C ARG A 293 9.10 25.00 -0.63
N LEU A 294 9.50 23.77 -0.92
CA LEU A 294 10.62 23.14 -0.25
C LEU A 294 11.95 23.54 -0.92
N PRO A 295 13.05 23.56 -0.15
CA PRO A 295 14.36 23.82 -0.72
C PRO A 295 14.72 22.76 -1.77
N ARG A 296 15.37 23.18 -2.85
CA ARG A 296 15.99 22.22 -3.78
C ARG A 296 17.19 21.57 -3.10
N HIS A 297 17.39 20.30 -3.39
CA HIS A 297 18.51 19.51 -2.89
C HIS A 297 19.27 18.89 -4.05
N ASP A 298 20.53 18.56 -3.79
CA ASP A 298 21.37 17.82 -4.72
C ASP A 298 20.72 16.46 -5.08
N GLN A 299 20.61 16.19 -6.38
CA GLN A 299 19.99 14.98 -6.94
C GLN A 299 20.99 14.06 -7.64
N ASN A 300 22.30 14.36 -7.52
CA ASN A 300 23.32 13.47 -8.06
C ASN A 300 23.26 12.11 -7.37
N LEU A 301 23.29 11.04 -8.16
CA LEU A 301 23.46 9.67 -7.65
C LEU A 301 24.79 9.59 -6.91
N ARG A 302 24.76 9.15 -5.65
CA ARG A 302 25.94 9.06 -4.80
C ARG A 302 25.98 7.71 -4.10
N ALA A 303 27.18 7.15 -4.04
CA ALA A 303 27.42 6.02 -3.17
C ALA A 303 27.06 6.41 -1.72
N PRO A 304 26.42 5.50 -0.95
CA PRO A 304 26.12 5.74 0.45
C PRO A 304 27.38 6.11 1.23
N PRO A 305 27.31 7.10 2.14
CA PRO A 305 28.48 7.54 2.91
C PRO A 305 28.98 6.51 3.92
N SER A 306 28.17 5.49 4.22
CA SER A 306 28.54 4.40 5.12
C SER A 306 28.07 3.05 4.55
N PRO A 307 28.76 1.95 4.89
CA PRO A 307 28.33 0.61 4.49
C PRO A 307 26.91 0.30 4.98
N LEU A 308 26.13 -0.40 4.16
CA LEU A 308 24.74 -0.77 4.46
C LEU A 308 24.60 -1.46 5.83
N SER A 309 25.50 -2.40 6.16
CA SER A 309 25.51 -3.11 7.45
C SER A 309 25.58 -2.18 8.65
N ARG A 310 26.45 -1.16 8.60
CA ARG A 310 26.60 -0.17 9.66
C ARG A 310 25.34 0.67 9.79
N ARG A 311 24.74 1.05 8.65
CA ARG A 311 23.53 1.87 8.66
C ARG A 311 22.31 1.13 9.18
N LEU A 312 22.14 -0.14 8.81
CA LEU A 312 21.08 -1.00 9.32
C LEU A 312 21.23 -1.25 10.83
N ARG A 313 22.47 -1.41 11.33
CA ARG A 313 22.72 -1.49 12.78
C ARG A 313 22.22 -0.24 13.51
N GLN A 314 22.60 0.93 13.02
CA GLN A 314 22.14 2.19 13.60
C GLN A 314 20.60 2.28 13.60
N ALA A 315 19.93 1.88 12.52
CA ALA A 315 18.47 1.90 12.46
C ALA A 315 17.82 0.93 13.47
N LEU A 316 18.44 -0.23 13.74
CA LEU A 316 17.97 -1.14 14.80
C LEU A 316 18.15 -0.51 16.17
N ASP A 317 19.30 0.10 16.44
CA ASP A 317 19.57 0.79 17.71
C ASP A 317 18.55 1.93 17.93
N ASP A 318 18.25 2.71 16.88
CA ASP A 318 17.25 3.77 16.91
C ASP A 318 15.84 3.21 17.18
N LEU A 319 15.47 2.10 16.53
CA LEU A 319 14.19 1.42 16.72
C LEU A 319 14.03 0.88 18.14
N ASP A 320 15.09 0.31 18.70
CA ASP A 320 15.09 -0.25 20.06
C ASP A 320 14.97 0.88 21.09
N SER A 321 15.66 2.01 20.87
CA SER A 321 15.50 3.21 21.70
C SER A 321 14.08 3.78 21.66
N LEU A 322 13.39 3.69 20.51
CA LEU A 322 12.04 4.22 20.36
C LEU A 322 10.98 3.27 20.94
N THR A 323 11.16 1.96 20.77
CA THR A 323 10.14 0.98 21.16
C THR A 323 10.34 0.41 22.56
N GLY A 324 11.52 0.63 23.17
CA GLY A 324 11.88 0.12 24.49
C GLY A 324 11.97 -1.42 24.54
N ALA A 325 11.96 -2.09 23.39
CA ALA A 325 12.04 -3.54 23.34
C ALA A 325 13.48 -3.97 23.22
N THR A 326 13.98 -4.60 24.27
CA THR A 326 15.30 -5.22 24.35
C THR A 326 15.28 -6.69 23.98
N ASP A 327 14.21 -7.18 23.34
CA ASP A 327 14.15 -8.57 22.87
C ASP A 327 15.43 -8.85 22.10
N ALA A 328 16.18 -9.86 22.55
CA ALA A 328 17.55 -10.14 22.14
C ALA A 328 17.64 -10.34 20.62
N ARG A 329 17.87 -9.25 19.88
CA ARG A 329 18.15 -9.25 18.45
C ARG A 329 19.64 -9.53 18.25
N GLU A 330 20.06 -10.73 18.64
CA GLU A 330 21.31 -11.31 18.12
C GLU A 330 21.17 -11.72 16.64
N ASP A 331 19.94 -11.62 16.10
CA ASP A 331 19.63 -11.89 14.70
C ASP A 331 20.32 -10.90 13.75
N ASP A 332 20.93 -11.49 12.71
CA ASP A 332 21.65 -10.88 11.60
C ASP A 332 21.20 -9.45 11.26
N VAL A 333 22.08 -8.47 11.51
CA VAL A 333 21.88 -7.05 11.15
C VAL A 333 21.63 -6.89 9.65
N LEU A 334 22.12 -7.83 8.83
CA LEU A 334 21.82 -7.90 7.42
C LEU A 334 20.57 -8.74 7.19
N ASN A 335 19.45 -8.44 7.86
CA ASN A 335 18.16 -9.04 7.56
C ASN A 335 17.06 -8.02 7.85
N SER A 336 16.28 -7.61 6.84
CA SER A 336 15.20 -6.64 7.07
C SER A 336 14.14 -7.15 8.02
N MET A 337 13.98 -8.47 8.12
CA MET A 337 13.03 -9.13 9.03
C MET A 337 13.40 -8.97 10.51
N SER A 338 14.65 -8.59 10.82
CA SER A 338 15.09 -8.26 12.19
C SER A 338 14.39 -7.01 12.74
N PHE A 339 13.82 -6.17 11.87
CA PHE A 339 13.08 -4.96 12.26
C PHE A 339 11.62 -5.22 12.62
N SER A 340 11.11 -6.43 12.35
CA SER A 340 9.74 -6.82 12.67
C SER A 340 9.38 -6.51 14.12
N ARG A 341 8.17 -5.98 14.28
CA ARG A 341 7.48 -5.72 15.54
C ARG A 341 6.24 -6.58 15.71
N SER A 342 5.91 -7.41 14.72
CA SER A 342 4.93 -8.49 14.88
C SER A 342 5.28 -9.39 16.06
N SER A 343 4.34 -9.58 16.98
CA SER A 343 4.54 -10.46 18.15
C SER A 343 4.78 -11.91 17.72
N PHE A 344 5.53 -12.68 18.52
CA PHE A 344 5.76 -14.11 18.26
C PHE A 344 4.47 -14.91 18.07
N LYS A 345 3.41 -14.58 18.84
CA LYS A 345 2.08 -15.18 18.68
C LYS A 345 1.47 -14.87 17.32
N ALA A 346 1.57 -13.63 16.85
CA ALA A 346 1.11 -13.22 15.52
C ALA A 346 1.89 -13.95 14.42
N GLN A 347 3.22 -14.02 14.55
CA GLN A 347 4.08 -14.74 13.60
C GLN A 347 3.71 -16.23 13.49
N GLN A 348 3.46 -16.91 14.62
CA GLN A 348 2.99 -18.30 14.60
C GLN A 348 1.62 -18.45 13.94
N ALA A 349 0.70 -17.51 14.21
CA ALA A 349 -0.63 -17.52 13.60
C ALA A 349 -0.53 -17.35 12.08
N ALA A 350 0.26 -16.37 11.61
CA ALA A 350 0.52 -16.15 10.19
C ALA A 350 1.15 -17.39 9.53
N ALA A 351 2.16 -18.01 10.15
CA ALA A 351 2.80 -19.22 9.61
C ALA A 351 1.87 -20.44 9.57
N LYS A 352 0.98 -20.59 10.56
CA LYS A 352 -0.04 -21.65 10.56
C LYS A 352 -1.09 -21.39 9.47
N MET A 353 -1.54 -20.16 9.34
CA MET A 353 -2.50 -19.73 8.32
C MET A 353 -1.94 -19.93 6.91
N HIS A 354 -0.71 -19.51 6.66
CA HIS A 354 -0.04 -19.67 5.37
C HIS A 354 0.00 -21.14 4.93
N ARG A 355 0.49 -22.04 5.80
CA ARG A 355 0.52 -23.50 5.51
C ARG A 355 -0.86 -24.05 5.15
N ARG A 356 -1.91 -23.64 5.89
CA ARG A 356 -3.29 -24.04 5.59
C ARG A 356 -3.73 -23.57 4.21
N PHE A 357 -3.36 -22.35 3.80
CA PHE A 357 -3.70 -21.83 2.49
C PHE A 357 -2.88 -22.46 1.36
N GLU A 358 -1.60 -22.79 1.58
CA GLU A 358 -0.79 -23.52 0.60
C GLU A 358 -1.39 -24.89 0.26
N GLU A 359 -2.00 -25.56 1.25
CA GLU A 359 -2.73 -26.81 1.03
C GLU A 359 -4.04 -26.58 0.28
N LYS A 360 -4.87 -25.65 0.75
CA LYS A 360 -6.21 -25.39 0.21
C LYS A 360 -6.19 -24.82 -1.21
N GLN A 361 -5.23 -23.95 -1.54
CA GLN A 361 -5.20 -23.25 -2.83
C GLN A 361 -5.05 -24.22 -4.02
N LYS A 362 -4.54 -25.44 -3.80
CA LYS A 362 -4.38 -26.49 -4.81
C LYS A 362 -5.71 -26.95 -5.41
N THR A 363 -6.79 -26.85 -4.65
CA THR A 363 -8.15 -27.25 -5.06
C THR A 363 -9.13 -26.07 -5.04
N ALA A 364 -8.62 -24.84 -4.92
CA ALA A 364 -9.46 -23.66 -4.80
C ALA A 364 -10.05 -23.25 -6.15
N TYR A 365 -11.12 -22.45 -6.09
CA TYR A 365 -11.77 -21.91 -7.28
C TYR A 365 -10.83 -20.98 -8.05
N ASN A 366 -10.82 -21.12 -9.39
CA ASN A 366 -10.07 -20.24 -10.28
C ASN A 366 -11.06 -19.44 -11.16
N PRO A 367 -11.15 -18.11 -10.98
CA PRO A 367 -12.04 -17.26 -11.78
C PRO A 367 -11.52 -17.04 -13.20
N LEU A 368 -10.28 -17.42 -13.50
CA LEU A 368 -9.65 -17.10 -14.78
C LEU A 368 -9.98 -18.11 -15.88
N THR A 369 -10.08 -17.59 -17.10
CA THR A 369 -10.13 -18.35 -18.34
C THR A 369 -8.76 -18.95 -18.68
N SER A 370 -8.69 -19.80 -19.71
CA SER A 370 -7.43 -20.34 -20.23
C SER A 370 -6.43 -19.25 -20.68
N ASN A 371 -6.93 -18.05 -20.99
CA ASN A 371 -6.11 -16.91 -21.39
C ASN A 371 -5.65 -16.04 -20.20
N GLY A 372 -5.91 -16.48 -18.96
CA GLY A 372 -5.52 -15.75 -17.74
C GLY A 372 -6.34 -14.49 -17.46
N ARG A 373 -7.49 -14.32 -18.12
CA ARG A 373 -8.40 -13.18 -17.92
C ARG A 373 -9.62 -13.60 -17.09
N PRO A 374 -10.22 -12.69 -16.31
CA PRO A 374 -11.56 -12.83 -15.76
C PRO A 374 -12.57 -13.37 -16.78
N ARG A 375 -13.54 -14.15 -16.32
CA ARG A 375 -14.59 -14.73 -17.18
C ARG A 375 -15.57 -13.69 -17.72
N GLN A 376 -15.82 -12.65 -16.95
CA GLN A 376 -16.78 -11.58 -17.24
C GLN A 376 -16.37 -10.31 -16.53
N ARG A 377 -16.97 -9.17 -16.90
CA ARG A 377 -16.88 -7.95 -16.07
C ARG A 377 -17.89 -8.01 -14.94
N TYR A 378 -17.57 -7.40 -13.80
CA TYR A 378 -18.47 -7.39 -12.66
C TYR A 378 -19.81 -6.70 -12.99
N SER A 379 -19.77 -5.58 -13.72
CA SER A 379 -20.97 -4.85 -14.17
C SER A 379 -21.91 -5.65 -15.07
N GLU A 380 -21.41 -6.68 -15.78
CA GLU A 380 -22.20 -7.52 -16.69
C GLU A 380 -23.16 -8.46 -15.93
N ARG A 381 -22.94 -8.71 -14.62
CA ARG A 381 -23.85 -9.53 -13.79
C ARG A 381 -25.29 -9.09 -13.78
N LYS A 382 -25.53 -7.78 -13.92
CA LYS A 382 -26.89 -7.22 -13.86
C LYS A 382 -27.79 -7.77 -14.97
N PHE A 383 -27.21 -8.32 -16.03
CA PHE A 383 -27.92 -8.91 -17.16
C PHE A 383 -28.19 -10.42 -17.01
N ASP A 384 -27.48 -11.12 -16.11
CA ASP A 384 -27.56 -12.59 -15.97
C ASP A 384 -28.40 -13.06 -14.76
N HIS A 385 -28.75 -12.18 -13.84
CA HIS A 385 -29.62 -12.53 -12.71
C HIS A 385 -31.10 -12.34 -13.05
N TRP A 386 -31.86 -13.44 -13.05
CA TRP A 386 -33.32 -13.46 -13.17
C TRP A 386 -34.04 -12.67 -12.05
N PHE A 387 -33.33 -12.37 -10.97
CA PHE A 387 -33.77 -11.50 -9.89
C PHE A 387 -33.18 -10.10 -10.09
N HIS A 388 -34.01 -9.18 -10.58
CA HIS A 388 -33.70 -7.77 -10.49
C HIS A 388 -34.06 -7.31 -9.07
N VAL A 389 -33.06 -6.86 -8.32
CA VAL A 389 -33.27 -6.07 -7.11
C VAL A 389 -33.59 -4.67 -7.61
N ASP A 390 -34.85 -4.24 -7.50
CA ASP A 390 -35.23 -2.88 -7.83
C ASP A 390 -34.59 -1.89 -6.85
N ALA A 391 -34.64 -0.59 -7.16
CA ALA A 391 -34.05 0.48 -6.35
C ALA A 391 -34.58 0.55 -4.89
N ASP A 392 -35.63 -0.20 -4.59
CA ASP A 392 -36.26 -0.37 -3.28
C ASP A 392 -35.74 -1.57 -2.48
N GLY A 393 -34.79 -2.34 -3.03
CA GLY A 393 -34.21 -3.51 -2.37
C GLY A 393 -35.09 -4.76 -2.40
N MET A 394 -36.19 -4.75 -3.15
CA MET A 394 -37.09 -5.89 -3.28
C MET A 394 -36.77 -6.69 -4.56
N SER A 395 -36.65 -8.01 -4.42
CA SER A 395 -36.38 -8.91 -5.54
C SER A 395 -37.69 -9.37 -6.18
N TYR A 396 -37.93 -9.00 -7.44
CA TYR A 396 -39.07 -9.50 -8.21
C TYR A 396 -38.61 -10.55 -9.23
N ALA A 397 -39.26 -11.73 -9.22
CA ALA A 397 -39.08 -12.70 -10.28
C ALA A 397 -39.69 -12.16 -11.57
N ARG A 398 -38.85 -11.93 -12.60
CA ARG A 398 -39.30 -11.45 -13.91
C ARG A 398 -40.31 -12.44 -14.49
N ARG A 399 -41.59 -12.04 -14.55
CA ARG A 399 -42.61 -12.79 -15.29
C ARG A 399 -42.23 -12.72 -16.76
N VAL A 400 -41.82 -13.87 -17.32
CA VAL A 400 -41.68 -14.04 -18.76
C VAL A 400 -43.08 -13.86 -19.34
N HIS A 401 -43.33 -12.72 -19.98
CA HIS A 401 -44.52 -12.57 -20.80
C HIS A 401 -44.34 -13.48 -22.01
N GLU A 402 -44.92 -14.68 -21.94
CA GLU A 402 -45.25 -15.47 -23.12
C GLU A 402 -46.28 -14.67 -23.93
N SER A 403 -45.82 -13.91 -24.92
CA SER A 403 -46.67 -13.46 -26.02
C SER A 403 -46.96 -14.66 -26.91
N ARG A 404 -48.05 -15.38 -26.60
CA ARG A 404 -48.77 -16.19 -27.59
C ARG A 404 -49.87 -15.32 -28.20
N SER A 405 -50.04 -15.52 -29.52
CA SER A 405 -50.88 -14.85 -30.53
C SER A 405 -50.42 -13.48 -31.00
#